data_AF-A0A7V2KU77-F1
#
_entry.id   AF-A0A7V2KU77-F1
#
_cell.length_a   1.000
_cell.length_b   1.000
_cell.length_c   1.000
_cell.angle_alpha   90.00
_cell.angle_beta   90.00
_cell.angle_gamma   90.00
#
_symmetry.space_group_name_H-M   'P 1'
#
loop_
_entity.id
_entity.type
_entity.pdbx_description
1 polymer ?
#
loop_
_entity_poly.entity_id
_entity_poly.type
_entity_poly.pdbx_seq_one_letter_code
_entity_poly.pdbx_strand_id
1 'polypeptide(L)'
;MNKKKAVNSFLEHVEHIRRLPLITDPEMHQLFGEEITTAVAEIDRFNQKEQICLRCQNRCCPVCGCELYAPEFDQCPIYEFRPVLCRLHFCHQFNTAGRSVIIELGDIFFESLQAAEQAGSTKVRLFESPPLARYAPDLVETTAPWVDAVRKGSLNPEHARKLICTEAEKYLTPDTLGTAIEING
;
A
#
# COMPACT_ATOMS: atom_id res chain seq x y z
N MET A 1 -18.60 -4.07 9.84
CA MET A 1 -17.83 -2.85 10.14
C MET A 1 -18.72 -1.62 10.01
N ASN A 2 -18.53 -0.58 10.83
CA ASN A 2 -19.31 0.66 10.70
C ASN A 2 -18.78 1.51 9.54
N LYS A 3 -19.28 1.22 8.34
CA LYS A 3 -18.89 1.90 7.10
C LYS A 3 -18.99 3.42 7.18
N LYS A 4 -20.12 3.95 7.67
CA LYS A 4 -20.33 5.40 7.78
C LYS A 4 -19.27 6.06 8.68
N LYS A 5 -18.93 5.42 9.80
CA LYS A 5 -17.89 5.90 10.72
C LYS A 5 -16.52 5.93 10.03
N ALA A 6 -16.17 4.88 9.29
CA ALA A 6 -14.90 4.79 8.58
C ALA A 6 -14.77 5.86 7.47
N VAL A 7 -15.83 6.06 6.67
CA VAL A 7 -15.85 7.10 5.62
C VAL A 7 -15.73 8.50 6.23
N ASN A 8 -16.44 8.79 7.32
CA ASN A 8 -16.32 10.08 8.01
C ASN A 8 -14.90 10.30 8.55
N SER A 9 -14.33 9.27 9.19
CA SER A 9 -12.94 9.29 9.65
C SER A 9 -11.99 9.60 8.49
N PHE A 10 -12.19 8.98 7.33
CA PHE A 10 -11.34 9.22 6.18
C PHE A 10 -11.42 10.68 5.71
N LEU A 11 -12.64 11.22 5.57
CA LEU A 11 -12.86 12.60 5.14
C LEU A 11 -12.23 13.62 6.11
N GLU A 12 -12.28 13.36 7.41
CA GLU A 12 -11.69 14.22 8.43
C GLU A 12 -10.15 14.24 8.38
N HIS A 13 -9.52 13.15 7.93
CA HIS A 13 -8.07 12.96 8.07
C HIS A 13 -7.26 12.92 6.77
N VAL A 14 -7.89 12.67 5.61
CA VAL A 14 -7.18 12.48 4.33
C VAL A 14 -6.29 13.67 3.97
N GLU A 15 -6.75 14.89 4.26
CA GLU A 15 -5.98 16.11 3.99
C GLU A 15 -4.77 16.29 4.92
N HIS A 16 -4.74 15.59 6.06
CA HIS A 16 -3.62 15.64 6.99
C HIS A 16 -2.55 14.59 6.71
N ILE A 17 -2.84 13.59 5.88
CA ILE A 17 -1.84 12.59 5.48
C ILE A 17 -0.84 13.25 4.53
N ARG A 18 0.44 13.22 4.92
CA ARG A 18 1.53 13.83 4.16
C ARG A 18 2.28 12.83 3.30
N ARG A 19 2.26 11.55 3.69
CA ARG A 19 3.07 10.50 3.09
C ARG A 19 2.13 9.60 2.30
N LEU A 20 2.01 9.88 1.01
CA LEU A 20 1.33 9.03 0.05
C LEU A 20 2.26 8.90 -1.16
N PRO A 21 2.27 7.75 -1.85
CA PRO A 21 1.37 6.59 -1.68
C PRO A 21 1.76 5.63 -0.55
N LEU A 22 2.94 5.82 0.07
CA LEU A 22 3.42 4.97 1.18
C LEU A 22 2.77 5.38 2.50
N ILE A 23 2.13 4.45 3.18
CA ILE A 23 1.34 4.75 4.39
C ILE A 23 1.72 3.80 5.52
N THR A 24 1.88 4.34 6.72
CA THR A 24 2.20 3.59 7.95
C THR A 24 0.94 3.08 8.67
N ASP A 25 1.11 2.15 9.63
CA ASP A 25 0.00 1.66 10.46
C ASP A 25 -0.70 2.77 11.27
N PRO A 26 0.03 3.73 11.90
CA PRO A 26 -0.61 4.87 12.55
C PRO A 26 -1.42 5.75 11.59
N GLU A 27 -0.96 5.94 10.35
CA GLU A 27 -1.69 6.72 9.35
C GLU A 27 -2.93 5.96 8.85
N MET A 28 -2.84 4.63 8.69
CA MET A 28 -4.00 3.78 8.43
C MET A 28 -5.04 3.89 9.56
N HIS A 29 -4.59 3.94 10.81
CA HIS A 29 -5.46 4.11 11.98
C HIS A 29 -6.12 5.48 12.00
N GLN A 30 -5.34 6.53 11.71
CA GLN A 30 -5.86 7.89 11.61
C GLN A 30 -6.91 8.01 10.49
N LEU A 31 -6.67 7.41 9.32
CA LEU A 31 -7.61 7.45 8.21
C LEU A 31 -8.92 6.72 8.49
N PHE A 32 -8.85 5.45 8.87
CA PHE A 32 -10.03 4.58 8.86
C PHE A 32 -10.54 4.19 10.26
N GLY A 33 -9.76 4.47 11.30
CA GLY A 33 -10.08 4.13 12.67
C GLY A 33 -9.78 2.68 13.05
N GLU A 34 -9.92 2.40 14.34
CA GLU A 34 -9.55 1.15 15.00
C GLU A 34 -10.13 -0.12 14.35
N GLU A 35 -11.42 -0.09 14.03
CA GLU A 35 -12.15 -1.25 13.52
C GLU A 35 -11.55 -1.74 12.19
N ILE A 36 -11.27 -0.80 11.28
CA ILE A 36 -10.71 -1.10 9.96
C ILE A 36 -9.25 -1.55 10.10
N THR A 37 -8.45 -0.86 10.92
CA THR A 37 -7.08 -1.28 11.15
C THR A 37 -6.96 -2.66 11.79
N THR A 38 -7.89 -3.00 12.70
CA THR A 38 -7.93 -4.32 13.33
C THR A 38 -8.26 -5.38 12.28
N ALA A 39 -9.26 -5.14 11.43
CA ALA A 39 -9.61 -6.07 10.36
C ALA A 39 -8.45 -6.29 9.36
N VAL A 40 -7.75 -5.23 8.97
CA VAL A 40 -6.56 -5.31 8.11
C VAL A 40 -5.45 -6.11 8.79
N ALA A 41 -5.17 -5.86 10.07
CA ALA A 41 -4.15 -6.58 10.83
C ALA A 41 -4.47 -8.08 11.00
N GLU A 42 -5.75 -8.44 11.14
CA GLU A 42 -6.19 -9.84 11.15
C GLU A 42 -5.95 -10.53 9.80
N ILE A 43 -6.27 -9.85 8.69
CA ILE A 43 -6.01 -10.36 7.33
C ILE A 43 -4.50 -10.55 7.11
N ASP A 44 -3.69 -9.59 7.53
CA ASP A 44 -2.22 -9.67 7.45
C ASP A 44 -1.68 -10.87 8.22
N ARG A 45 -2.12 -11.04 9.47
CA ARG A 45 -1.71 -12.15 10.31
C ARG A 45 -2.11 -13.49 9.70
N PHE A 46 -3.32 -13.56 9.15
CA PHE A 46 -3.79 -14.76 8.46
C PHE A 46 -2.95 -15.04 7.20
N ASN A 47 -2.64 -14.03 6.40
CA ASN A 47 -1.75 -14.17 5.24
C ASN A 47 -0.35 -14.65 5.64
N GLN A 48 0.25 -14.09 6.70
CA GLN A 48 1.56 -14.52 7.20
C GLN A 48 1.53 -15.96 7.72
N LYS A 49 0.47 -16.35 8.45
CA LYS A 49 0.32 -17.71 8.95
C LYS A 49 0.15 -18.73 7.82
N GLU A 50 -0.73 -18.44 6.87
CA GLU A 50 -1.10 -19.36 5.79
C GLU A 50 -0.23 -19.20 4.54
N GLN A 51 0.70 -18.24 4.54
CA GLN A 51 1.60 -17.92 3.43
C GLN A 51 0.84 -17.70 2.11
N ILE A 52 -0.33 -17.04 2.15
CA ILE A 52 -1.25 -16.95 1.01
C ILE A 52 -0.57 -16.26 -0.18
N CYS A 53 0.03 -15.09 0.04
CA CYS A 53 0.74 -14.35 -1.00
C CYS A 53 1.93 -15.14 -1.56
N LEU A 54 2.73 -15.76 -0.69
CA LEU A 54 3.87 -16.57 -1.12
C LEU A 54 3.43 -17.79 -1.96
N ARG A 55 2.40 -18.52 -1.49
CA ARG A 55 1.82 -19.68 -2.21
C ARG A 55 1.23 -19.30 -3.56
N CYS A 56 0.67 -18.10 -3.69
CA CYS A 56 0.19 -17.58 -4.97
C CYS A 56 1.25 -16.81 -5.75
N GLN A 57 2.52 -16.84 -5.32
CA GLN A 57 3.66 -16.14 -5.94
C GLN A 57 3.43 -14.64 -6.14
N ASN A 58 2.70 -14.02 -5.21
CA ASN A 58 2.33 -12.61 -5.23
C ASN A 58 1.64 -12.18 -6.54
N ARG A 59 0.77 -13.03 -7.13
CA ARG A 59 0.07 -12.80 -8.42
C ARG A 59 -0.55 -11.41 -8.59
N CYS A 60 -0.97 -10.73 -7.52
CA CYS A 60 -1.50 -9.37 -7.61
C CYS A 60 -0.43 -8.34 -8.01
N CYS A 61 0.82 -8.48 -7.56
CA CYS A 61 1.90 -7.55 -7.82
C CYS A 61 2.25 -7.38 -9.31
N PRO A 62 2.46 -8.44 -10.12
CA PRO A 62 2.70 -8.28 -11.55
C PRO A 62 1.45 -7.77 -12.29
N VAL A 63 0.24 -8.13 -11.83
CA VAL A 63 -1.03 -7.69 -12.47
C VAL A 63 -1.24 -6.19 -12.31
N CYS A 64 -0.91 -5.61 -11.15
CA CYS A 64 -0.98 -4.16 -10.95
C CYS A 64 0.29 -3.40 -11.42
N GLY A 65 1.26 -4.10 -12.04
CA GLY A 65 2.49 -3.48 -12.52
C GLY A 65 3.40 -2.95 -11.41
N CYS A 66 3.41 -3.57 -10.23
CA CYS A 66 4.25 -3.16 -9.12
C CYS A 66 5.73 -3.22 -9.48
N GLU A 67 6.41 -2.09 -9.43
CA GLU A 67 7.80 -1.93 -9.85
C GLU A 67 8.78 -2.60 -8.87
N LEU A 68 8.36 -2.76 -7.62
CA LEU A 68 9.14 -3.42 -6.56
C LEU A 68 8.97 -4.94 -6.55
N TYR A 69 8.22 -5.50 -7.49
CA TYR A 69 8.01 -6.95 -7.59
C TYR A 69 9.21 -7.67 -8.20
N ALA A 70 9.68 -8.70 -7.52
CA ALA A 70 10.50 -9.76 -8.10
C ALA A 70 10.03 -11.10 -7.50
N PRO A 71 9.91 -12.18 -8.30
CA PRO A 71 9.47 -13.47 -7.80
C PRO A 71 10.42 -14.08 -6.77
N GLU A 72 11.69 -13.66 -6.75
CA GLU A 72 12.71 -14.09 -5.80
C GLU A 72 12.55 -13.45 -4.41
N PHE A 73 11.72 -12.41 -4.27
CA PHE A 73 11.38 -11.88 -2.96
C PHE A 73 10.40 -12.80 -2.23
N ASP A 74 10.78 -13.19 -1.02
CA ASP A 74 9.95 -13.95 -0.08
C ASP A 74 8.82 -13.11 0.55
N GLN A 75 8.99 -11.79 0.59
CA GLN A 75 7.97 -10.82 1.01
C GLN A 75 8.22 -9.45 0.36
N CYS A 76 7.16 -8.64 0.29
CA CYS A 76 7.21 -7.27 -0.21
C CYS A 76 8.33 -6.46 0.48
N PRO A 77 9.25 -5.83 -0.27
CA PRO A 77 10.33 -5.02 0.30
C PRO A 77 9.85 -3.85 1.17
N ILE A 78 8.65 -3.35 0.91
CA ILE A 78 8.04 -2.18 1.55
C ILE A 78 6.83 -2.56 2.42
N TYR A 79 6.82 -3.78 2.97
CA TYR A 79 5.66 -4.35 3.63
C TYR A 79 5.02 -3.41 4.67
N GLU A 80 5.81 -2.85 5.59
CA GLU A 80 5.32 -2.02 6.71
C GLU A 80 4.73 -0.66 6.29
N PHE A 81 4.99 -0.20 5.07
CA PHE A 81 4.52 1.10 4.58
C PHE A 81 3.91 1.02 3.17
N ARG A 82 3.46 -0.19 2.79
CA ARG A 82 2.84 -0.46 1.49
C ARG A 82 1.56 0.39 1.29
N PRO A 83 1.23 0.76 0.04
CA PRO A 83 0.02 1.52 -0.26
C PRO A 83 -1.25 0.89 0.30
N VAL A 84 -2.26 1.72 0.59
CA VAL A 84 -3.55 1.26 1.14
C VAL A 84 -4.13 0.11 0.32
N LEU A 85 -4.16 0.24 -1.01
CA LEU A 85 -4.70 -0.80 -1.89
C LEU A 85 -4.01 -2.17 -1.69
N CYS A 86 -2.70 -2.18 -1.44
CA CYS A 86 -1.95 -3.40 -1.13
C CYS A 86 -2.26 -3.97 0.26
N ARG A 87 -2.69 -3.13 1.21
CA ARG A 87 -3.08 -3.57 2.57
C ARG A 87 -4.46 -4.20 2.61
N LEU A 88 -5.35 -3.85 1.67
CA LEU A 88 -6.71 -4.39 1.62
C LEU A 88 -6.79 -5.80 1.00
N HIS A 89 -5.66 -6.34 0.50
CA HIS A 89 -5.54 -7.73 0.02
C HIS A 89 -6.70 -8.18 -0.88
N PHE A 90 -6.94 -7.50 -2.02
CA PHE A 90 -7.94 -7.93 -3.01
C PHE A 90 -7.57 -9.29 -3.65
N CYS A 91 -7.72 -10.38 -2.90
CA CYS A 91 -7.20 -11.69 -3.23
C CYS A 91 -8.27 -12.76 -2.99
N HIS A 92 -8.59 -13.51 -4.04
CA HIS A 92 -9.57 -14.60 -3.98
C HIS A 92 -9.06 -15.88 -3.32
N GLN A 93 -7.79 -15.92 -2.89
CA GLN A 93 -7.17 -17.08 -2.24
C GLN A 93 -7.47 -17.15 -0.74
N PHE A 94 -8.04 -16.09 -0.15
CA PHE A 94 -8.54 -16.13 1.22
C PHE A 94 -9.78 -17.04 1.29
N ASN A 95 -9.97 -17.68 2.45
CA ASN A 95 -11.16 -18.47 2.72
C ASN A 95 -12.44 -17.61 2.67
N THR A 96 -13.62 -18.23 2.69
CA THR A 96 -14.91 -17.51 2.58
C THR A 96 -15.06 -16.37 3.58
N ALA A 97 -14.63 -16.58 4.83
CA ALA A 97 -14.69 -15.56 5.87
C ALA A 97 -13.76 -14.37 5.55
N GLY A 98 -12.48 -14.64 5.26
CA GLY A 98 -11.52 -13.60 4.88
C GLY A 98 -11.93 -12.85 3.62
N ARG A 99 -12.50 -13.54 2.63
CA ARG A 99 -13.01 -12.93 1.41
C ARG A 99 -14.16 -11.95 1.68
N SER A 100 -15.06 -12.29 2.61
CA SER A 100 -16.15 -11.38 3.01
C SER A 100 -15.59 -10.10 3.65
N VAL A 101 -14.59 -10.21 4.52
CA VAL A 101 -13.95 -9.04 5.14
C VAL A 101 -13.22 -8.19 4.10
N ILE A 102 -12.48 -8.80 3.18
CA ILE A 102 -11.79 -8.11 2.09
C ILE A 102 -12.77 -7.32 1.21
N ILE A 103 -13.92 -7.90 0.87
CA ILE A 103 -14.95 -7.20 0.07
C ILE A 103 -15.47 -5.99 0.84
N GLU A 104 -15.81 -6.17 2.13
CA GLU A 104 -16.33 -5.07 2.95
C GLU A 104 -15.29 -3.95 3.14
N LEU A 105 -14.01 -4.29 3.33
CA LEU A 105 -12.89 -3.36 3.36
C LEU A 105 -12.74 -2.60 2.04
N GLY A 106 -12.89 -3.31 0.91
CA GLY A 106 -12.87 -2.74 -0.42
C GLY A 106 -13.97 -1.71 -0.62
N ASP A 107 -15.21 -2.05 -0.27
CA ASP A 107 -16.35 -1.13 -0.36
C ASP A 107 -16.12 0.14 0.47
N ILE A 108 -15.65 -0.02 1.72
CA ILE A 108 -15.33 1.11 2.60
C ILE A 108 -14.26 2.01 1.97
N PHE A 109 -13.20 1.42 1.42
CA PHE A 109 -12.13 2.16 0.77
C PHE A 109 -12.63 2.93 -0.46
N PHE A 110 -13.33 2.28 -1.39
CA PHE A 110 -13.83 2.95 -2.60
C PHE A 110 -14.88 4.01 -2.29
N GLU A 111 -15.78 3.78 -1.33
CA GLU A 111 -16.73 4.80 -0.88
C GLU A 111 -16.01 5.99 -0.21
N SER A 112 -14.93 5.74 0.53
CA SER A 112 -14.11 6.80 1.14
C SER A 112 -13.43 7.66 0.08
N LEU A 113 -12.84 7.04 -0.95
CA LEU A 113 -12.23 7.74 -2.09
C LEU A 113 -13.26 8.55 -2.86
N GLN A 114 -14.41 7.97 -3.17
CA GLN A 114 -15.50 8.64 -3.88
C GLN A 114 -16.04 9.84 -3.08
N ALA A 115 -16.26 9.68 -1.77
CA ALA A 115 -16.72 10.75 -0.92
C ALA A 115 -15.71 11.89 -0.83
N ALA A 116 -14.41 11.57 -0.73
CA ALA A 116 -13.35 12.57 -0.70
C ALA A 116 -13.22 13.32 -2.04
N GLU A 117 -13.34 12.62 -3.17
CA GLU A 117 -13.35 13.24 -4.49
C GLU A 117 -14.54 14.20 -4.65
N GLN A 118 -15.73 13.78 -4.20
CA GLN A 118 -16.92 14.64 -4.19
C GLN A 118 -16.78 15.85 -3.26
N ALA A 119 -15.99 15.72 -2.19
CA ALA A 119 -15.63 16.83 -1.29
C ALA A 119 -14.49 17.71 -1.85
N GLY A 120 -13.96 17.41 -3.03
CA GLY A 120 -12.92 18.20 -3.69
C GLY A 120 -11.47 17.85 -3.31
N SER A 121 -11.25 16.72 -2.64
CA SER A 121 -9.90 16.25 -2.31
C SER A 121 -9.13 15.85 -3.57
N THR A 122 -7.97 16.45 -3.79
CA THR A 122 -7.07 16.08 -4.89
C THR A 122 -6.16 14.90 -4.53
N LYS A 123 -6.10 14.53 -3.24
CA LYS A 123 -5.26 13.43 -2.73
C LYS A 123 -5.77 12.04 -3.06
N VAL A 124 -7.04 11.92 -3.47
CA VAL A 124 -7.67 10.63 -3.82
C VAL A 124 -6.83 9.84 -4.82
N ARG A 125 -6.27 10.51 -5.83
CA ARG A 125 -5.43 9.89 -6.86
C ARG A 125 -4.20 9.20 -6.28
N LEU A 126 -3.64 9.70 -5.18
CA LEU A 126 -2.45 9.13 -4.55
C LEU A 126 -2.69 7.72 -3.97
N PHE A 127 -3.95 7.33 -3.79
CA PHE A 127 -4.34 5.99 -3.33
C PHE A 127 -4.45 4.97 -4.48
N GLU A 128 -4.28 5.39 -5.74
CA GLU A 128 -4.31 4.52 -6.94
C GLU A 128 -3.02 3.69 -7.14
N SER A 129 -2.13 3.64 -6.15
CA SER A 129 -0.88 2.86 -6.21
C SER A 129 -1.06 1.40 -5.80
N PRO A 130 -0.36 0.45 -6.43
CA PRO A 130 0.63 0.59 -7.53
C PRO A 130 -0.02 0.81 -8.92
N PRO A 131 0.74 1.31 -9.93
CA PRO A 131 2.20 1.56 -9.96
C PRO A 131 2.65 2.75 -9.10
N LEU A 132 3.84 2.64 -8.49
CA LEU A 132 4.41 3.66 -7.61
C LEU A 132 5.04 4.82 -8.38
N ALA A 133 5.58 4.59 -9.58
CA ALA A 133 6.33 5.60 -10.34
C ALA A 133 5.50 6.85 -10.65
N ARG A 134 4.16 6.74 -10.64
CA ARG A 134 3.25 7.87 -10.84
C ARG A 134 3.31 8.90 -9.72
N TYR A 135 3.59 8.48 -8.49
CA TYR A 135 3.53 9.33 -7.29
C TYR A 135 4.83 9.32 -6.47
N ALA A 136 5.72 8.37 -6.73
CA ALA A 136 7.06 8.28 -6.13
C ALA A 136 8.09 7.86 -7.21
N PRO A 137 8.28 8.65 -8.29
CA PRO A 137 9.19 8.31 -9.38
C PRO A 137 10.63 8.11 -8.90
N ASP A 138 11.12 9.00 -8.05
CA ASP A 138 12.48 8.96 -7.51
C ASP A 138 12.75 7.69 -6.69
N LEU A 139 11.73 7.17 -5.98
CA LEU A 139 11.82 5.91 -5.24
C LEU A 139 12.01 4.75 -6.21
N VAL A 140 11.18 4.71 -7.27
CA VAL A 140 11.24 3.66 -8.29
C VAL A 140 12.57 3.73 -9.03
N GLU A 141 13.02 4.91 -9.44
CA GLU A 141 14.31 5.09 -10.12
C GLU A 141 15.48 4.59 -9.26
N THR A 142 15.50 4.96 -7.98
CA THR A 142 16.57 4.56 -7.06
C THR A 142 16.58 3.06 -6.79
N THR A 143 15.41 2.44 -6.68
CA THR A 143 15.27 1.03 -6.28
C THR A 143 15.29 0.05 -7.45
N ALA A 144 14.93 0.48 -8.66
CA ALA A 144 14.86 -0.38 -9.86
C ALA A 144 16.15 -1.19 -10.12
N PRO A 145 17.37 -0.62 -10.00
CA PRO A 145 18.59 -1.40 -10.19
C PRO A 145 18.72 -2.58 -9.22
N TRP A 146 18.24 -2.45 -7.98
CA TRP A 146 18.29 -3.54 -6.99
C TRP A 146 17.26 -4.63 -7.29
N VAL A 147 16.05 -4.25 -7.70
CA VAL A 147 15.02 -5.20 -8.12
C VAL A 147 15.49 -5.98 -9.35
N ASP A 148 16.08 -5.31 -10.33
CA ASP A 148 16.65 -5.97 -11.51
C ASP A 148 17.84 -6.87 -11.18
N ALA A 149 18.69 -6.46 -10.24
CA ALA A 149 19.80 -7.28 -9.79
C ALA A 149 19.32 -8.57 -9.10
N VAL A 150 18.21 -8.52 -8.36
CA VAL A 150 17.54 -9.69 -7.77
C VAL A 150 16.99 -10.61 -8.85
N ARG A 151 16.24 -10.08 -9.82
CA ARG A 151 15.69 -10.86 -10.96
C ARG A 151 16.79 -11.58 -11.76
N LYS A 152 17.98 -10.98 -11.85
CA LYS A 152 19.16 -11.56 -12.52
C LYS A 152 19.96 -12.52 -11.63
N GLY A 153 19.59 -12.70 -10.37
CA GLY A 153 20.32 -13.50 -9.39
C GLY A 153 21.67 -12.92 -8.97
N SER A 154 21.92 -11.64 -9.27
CA SER A 154 23.18 -10.94 -8.97
C SER A 154 23.19 -10.20 -7.63
N LEU A 155 22.02 -10.06 -6.98
CA LEU A 155 21.87 -9.48 -5.65
C LEU A 155 21.00 -10.40 -4.79
N ASN A 156 21.44 -10.63 -3.55
CA ASN A 156 20.67 -11.43 -2.60
C ASN A 156 19.31 -10.74 -2.30
N PRO A 157 18.16 -11.45 -2.37
CA PRO A 157 16.84 -10.86 -2.15
C PRO A 157 16.65 -10.20 -0.79
N GLU A 158 17.16 -10.80 0.29
CA GLU A 158 17.07 -10.23 1.64
C GLU A 158 17.87 -8.92 1.75
N HIS A 159 19.06 -8.88 1.15
CA HIS A 159 19.87 -7.66 1.12
C HIS A 159 19.20 -6.55 0.31
N ALA A 160 18.68 -6.87 -0.88
CA ALA A 160 17.93 -5.93 -1.72
C ALA A 160 16.69 -5.40 -1.00
N ARG A 161 15.95 -6.25 -0.28
CA ARG A 161 14.81 -5.83 0.55
C ARG A 161 15.21 -4.77 1.57
N LYS A 162 16.33 -4.97 2.27
CA LYS A 162 16.84 -3.98 3.25
C LYS A 162 17.17 -2.65 2.57
N LEU A 163 17.84 -2.67 1.42
CA LEU A 163 18.16 -1.45 0.66
C LEU A 163 16.89 -0.70 0.23
N ILE A 164 15.93 -1.41 -0.36
CA ILE A 164 14.65 -0.83 -0.79
C ILE A 164 13.88 -0.28 0.40
N CYS A 165 13.85 -1.01 1.52
CA CYS A 165 13.19 -0.58 2.74
C CYS A 165 13.79 0.73 3.26
N THR A 166 15.11 0.79 3.41
CA THR A 166 15.82 2.00 3.84
C THR A 166 15.59 3.19 2.90
N GLU A 167 15.53 2.96 1.58
CA GLU A 167 15.24 4.03 0.64
C GLU A 167 13.81 4.56 0.82
N ALA A 168 12.84 3.67 0.95
CA ALA A 168 11.45 4.06 1.11
C ALA A 168 11.16 4.69 2.49
N GLU A 169 11.91 4.36 3.54
CA GLU A 169 11.84 5.06 4.83
C GLU A 169 12.17 6.55 4.72
N LYS A 170 12.99 6.96 3.75
CA LYS A 170 13.26 8.39 3.49
C LYS A 170 12.03 9.13 2.99
N TYR A 171 11.04 8.44 2.41
CA TYR A 171 9.76 9.04 2.04
C TYR A 171 8.83 9.21 3.25
N LEU A 172 9.18 8.58 4.37
CA LEU A 172 8.45 8.69 5.62
C LEU A 172 8.99 9.83 6.50
N THR A 173 10.00 10.58 6.09
CA THR A 173 10.45 11.79 6.81
C THR A 173 9.80 13.06 6.24
N PRO A 174 9.34 14.01 7.07
CA PRO A 174 8.63 15.21 6.60
C PRO A 174 9.44 16.11 5.64
N ASP A 175 10.77 16.05 5.70
CA ASP A 175 11.64 17.02 5.02
C ASP A 175 11.95 16.67 3.55
N THR A 176 11.57 15.47 3.10
CA THR A 176 11.86 14.95 1.75
C THR A 176 10.76 15.22 0.74
N LEU A 177 9.59 15.70 1.18
CA LEU A 177 8.46 16.09 0.31
C LEU A 177 8.45 17.59 -0.02
N GLY A 178 9.60 18.26 0.13
CA GLY A 178 9.81 19.52 -0.56
C GLY A 178 9.74 19.28 -2.07
N THR A 179 8.90 20.03 -2.76
CA THR A 179 8.95 20.31 -4.22
C THR A 179 8.26 19.44 -5.26
N ALA A 180 7.45 18.41 -4.97
CA ALA A 180 6.70 17.79 -6.08
C ALA A 180 5.43 17.06 -5.66
N ILE A 181 4.29 17.77 -5.59
CA ILE A 181 3.06 17.42 -6.31
C ILE A 181 2.22 18.70 -6.48
N GLU A 182 2.59 19.57 -7.42
CA GLU A 182 1.58 20.43 -8.06
C GLU A 182 0.77 19.50 -8.97
N ILE A 183 -0.40 19.07 -8.49
CA ILE A 183 -1.39 18.40 -9.34
C ILE A 183 -1.90 19.50 -10.28
N ASN A 184 -1.27 19.64 -11.45
CA ASN A 184 -1.81 20.45 -12.53
C ASN A 184 -3.21 19.90 -12.85
N GLY A 185 -4.22 20.74 -12.55
CA GLY A 185 -5.63 20.47 -12.83
C GLY A 185 -5.95 20.37 -14.31
#